data_AF-A0A819HTP4-F1
#
_entry.id   AF-A0A819HTP4-F1
#
_cell.length_a   1.000
_cell.length_b   1.000
_cell.length_c   1.000
_cell.angle_alpha   90.00
_cell.angle_beta   90.00
_cell.angle_gamma   90.00
#
_symmetry.space_group_name_H-M   'P 1'
#
loop_
_entity.id
_entity.type
_entity.pdbx_description
1 polymer ?
#
loop_
_entity_poly.entity_id
_entity_poly.type
_entity_poly.pdbx_seq_one_letter_code
_entity_poly.pdbx_strand_id
1 'polypeptide(L)' 'MADNKNSSVNKMQQEVNKSQAPRTIRRVDQASLNIGDNHAHVHFTDGNALKDNGTWKHGERKLSGEEKEWLKKHGWVLP' A
#
# COMPACT_ATOMS: atom_id res chain seq x y z
N MET A 1 -23.42 8.97 -6.18
CA MET A 1 -22.76 7.87 -5.44
C MET A 1 -21.27 7.94 -5.72
N ALA A 2 -20.46 8.27 -4.73
CA ALA A 2 -19.00 8.11 -4.78
C ALA A 2 -18.53 8.10 -3.32
N ASP A 3 -18.80 7.00 -2.64
CA ASP A 3 -18.25 6.73 -1.31
C ASP A 3 -16.74 6.76 -1.44
N ASN A 4 -16.14 7.85 -0.94
CA ASN A 4 -14.71 8.06 -0.82
C ASN A 4 -14.15 6.97 0.11
N LYS A 5 -13.96 5.76 -0.42
CA LYS A 5 -13.41 4.61 0.30
C LYS A 5 -11.90 4.79 0.41
N ASN A 6 -11.49 5.72 1.27
CA ASN A 6 -10.23 5.57 2.00
C ASN A 6 -10.34 4.22 2.72
N SER A 7 -9.88 3.16 2.06
CA SER A 7 -9.89 1.83 2.65
C SER A 7 -8.89 1.87 3.78
N SER A 8 -9.35 1.68 5.01
CA SER A 8 -8.46 1.67 6.16
C SER A 8 -7.38 0.61 5.94
N VAL A 9 -6.13 0.88 6.36
CA VAL A 9 -4.98 -0.04 6.22
C VAL A 9 -5.32 -1.48 6.62
N ASN A 10 -6.12 -1.64 7.68
CA ASN A 10 -6.61 -2.94 8.13
C ASN A 10 -7.40 -3.72 7.07
N LYS A 11 -8.22 -3.04 6.26
CA LYS A 11 -8.97 -3.65 5.16
C LYS A 11 -8.04 -4.14 4.06
N MET A 12 -7.04 -3.34 3.70
CA MET A 12 -6.05 -3.76 2.71
C MET A 12 -5.21 -4.93 3.21
N GLN A 13 -4.82 -4.93 4.49
CA GLN A 13 -4.15 -6.09 5.09
C GLN A 13 -5.04 -7.33 5.06
N GLN A 14 -6.36 -7.19 5.27
CA GLN A 14 -7.29 -8.31 5.10
C GLN A 14 -7.35 -8.80 3.65
N GLU A 15 -7.33 -7.92 2.65
CA GLU A 15 -7.25 -8.29 1.23
C GLU A 15 -5.95 -9.03 0.92
N VAL A 16 -4.82 -8.61 1.49
CA VAL A 16 -3.54 -9.34 1.41
C VAL A 16 -3.68 -10.75 2.01
N ASN A 17 -4.21 -10.86 3.23
CA ASN A 17 -4.40 -12.15 3.91
C ASN A 17 -5.35 -13.09 3.14
N LYS A 18 -6.35 -12.52 2.44
CA LYS A 18 -7.31 -13.25 1.61
C LYS A 18 -6.79 -13.54 0.19
N SER A 19 -5.54 -13.20 -0.12
CA SER A 19 -4.97 -13.31 -1.49
C SER A 19 -5.77 -12.54 -2.55
N GLN A 20 -6.41 -11.44 -2.15
CA GLN A 20 -7.13 -10.51 -3.02
C GLN A 20 -6.30 -9.29 -3.41
N ALA A 21 -5.16 -9.08 -2.74
CA ALA A 21 -4.13 -8.14 -3.16
C ALA A 21 -3.20 -8.79 -4.20
N PRO A 22 -2.48 -7.99 -5.00
CA PRO A 22 -1.40 -8.47 -5.85
C PRO A 22 -0.43 -9.36 -5.06
N ARG A 23 -0.04 -10.49 -5.65
CA ARG A 23 0.85 -11.49 -5.01
C ARG A 23 2.20 -10.93 -4.58
N THR A 24 2.61 -9.83 -5.19
CA THR A 24 3.85 -9.10 -4.89
C THR A 24 3.75 -8.25 -3.64
N ILE A 25 2.55 -7.98 -3.11
CA ILE A 25 2.32 -7.24 -1.87
C ILE A 25 2.19 -8.23 -0.71
N ARG A 26 3.11 -8.12 0.24
CA ARG A 26 3.20 -9.06 1.38
C ARG A 26 2.48 -8.55 2.61
N ARG A 27 2.45 -7.23 2.83
CA ARG A 27 1.84 -6.61 4.02
C ARG A 27 1.50 -5.16 3.77
N VAL A 28 0.55 -4.62 4.52
CA VAL A 28 0.25 -3.20 4.63
C VAL A 28 0.35 -2.83 6.10
N ASP A 29 1.20 -1.85 6.39
CA ASP A 29 1.46 -1.36 7.74
C ASP A 29 0.87 0.03 7.94
N GLN A 30 0.39 0.28 9.15
CA GLN A 30 -0.14 1.59 9.50
C GLN A 30 1.02 2.53 9.86
N ALA A 31 0.80 3.83 9.71
CA ALA A 31 1.70 4.84 10.25
C ALA A 31 1.98 4.57 11.74
N SER A 32 3.26 4.47 12.09
CA SER A 32 3.70 4.37 13.48
C SER A 32 3.85 5.78 14.04
N LEU A 33 2.98 6.18 14.97
CA LEU A 33 2.93 7.53 15.56
C LEU A 33 4.22 7.99 16.27
N ASN A 34 5.20 7.09 16.46
CA ASN A 34 6.43 7.33 17.23
C ASN A 34 7.68 7.53 16.36
N ILE A 35 7.57 7.47 15.04
CA ILE A 35 8.71 7.64 14.12
C ILE A 35 8.30 8.74 13.14
N GLY A 36 9.16 9.73 12.86
CA GLY A 36 8.83 10.92 12.03
C GLY A 36 8.30 10.65 10.62
N ASP A 37 8.20 9.39 10.20
CA ASP A 37 7.56 8.92 8.97
C ASP A 37 6.15 8.37 9.25
N ASN A 38 5.20 9.29 9.50
CA ASN A 38 3.80 9.01 9.87
C ASN A 38 2.91 8.57 8.68
N HIS A 39 3.43 7.75 7.77
CA HIS A 39 2.67 7.29 6.61
C HIS A 39 2.41 5.78 6.64
N ALA A 40 1.20 5.42 6.20
CA ALA A 40 0.88 4.03 5.92
C ALA A 40 1.72 3.57 4.73
N HIS A 41 2.15 2.31 4.75
CA HIS A 41 3.02 1.81 3.69
C HIS A 41 2.79 0.34 3.39
N VAL A 42 2.87 0.00 2.11
CA VAL A 42 2.79 -1.37 1.60
C VAL A 42 4.20 -1.94 1.53
N HIS A 43 4.38 -3.16 2.03
CA HIS A 43 5.61 -3.94 1.90
C HIS A 43 5.47 -4.92 0.75
N PHE A 44 6.39 -4.84 -0.20
CA PHE A 44 6.49 -5.78 -1.31
C PHE A 44 7.33 -7.01 -0.90
N THR A 45 7.13 -8.11 -1.61
CA THR A 45 7.87 -9.37 -1.46
C THR A 45 9.37 -9.23 -1.69
N ASP A 46 9.77 -8.24 -2.49
CA ASP A 46 11.16 -7.92 -2.83
C ASP A 46 11.85 -7.02 -1.78
N GLY A 47 11.21 -6.76 -0.64
CA GLY A 47 11.76 -5.93 0.43
C GLY A 47 11.58 -4.42 0.24
N ASN A 48 11.15 -3.99 -0.94
CA ASN A 48 10.73 -2.62 -1.23
C ASN A 48 9.47 -2.23 -0.43
N ALA A 49 9.29 -0.94 -0.14
CA ALA A 49 8.09 -0.44 0.54
C ALA A 49 7.64 0.94 0.03
N LEU A 50 6.36 1.10 -0.28
CA LEU A 50 5.77 2.32 -0.81
C LEU A 50 4.76 2.92 0.17
N LYS A 51 4.83 4.24 0.39
CA LYS A 51 3.91 4.98 1.26
C LYS A 51 2.63 5.37 0.53
N ASP A 52 1.59 5.70 1.29
CA ASP A 52 0.29 6.18 0.75
C ASP A 52 0.41 7.44 -0.13
N ASN A 53 1.40 8.28 0.16
CA ASN A 53 1.68 9.52 -0.57
C ASN A 53 2.52 9.31 -1.85
N GLY A 54 2.81 8.06 -2.24
CA GLY A 54 3.55 7.74 -3.46
C GLY A 54 5.08 7.83 -3.31
N THR A 55 5.60 8.12 -2.12
CA THR A 55 7.05 8.08 -1.88
C THR A 55 7.51 6.71 -1.39
N TRP A 56 8.70 6.30 -1.79
CA TRP A 56 9.28 5.04 -1.31
C TRP A 56 9.80 5.19 0.12
N LYS A 57 9.42 4.24 0.99
CA LYS A 57 10.00 4.09 2.33
C LYS A 57 11.30 3.29 2.27
N HIS A 58 11.36 2.29 1.38
CA HIS A 58 12.56 1.50 1.15
C HIS A 58 12.67 1.10 -0.32
N GLY A 59 13.87 1.31 -0.87
CA GLY A 59 14.21 1.03 -2.27
C GLY A 59 13.38 1.83 -3.28
N GLU A 60 13.36 1.37 -4.53
CA GLU A 60 12.56 1.92 -5.62
C GLU A 60 12.33 0.81 -6.64
N ARG A 61 11.10 0.70 -7.16
CA ARG A 61 10.79 -0.26 -8.23
C ARG A 61 9.67 0.22 -9.13
N LYS A 62 9.60 -0.36 -10.32
CA LYS A 62 8.43 -0.21 -11.18
C LYS A 62 7.28 -1.08 -10.67
N LEU A 63 6.10 -0.47 -10.58
CA LEU A 63 4.86 -1.17 -10.24
C LEU A 63 4.24 -1.79 -11.50
N SER A 64 3.77 -3.03 -11.38
CA SER A 64 2.95 -3.74 -12.36
C SER A 64 1.57 -3.09 -12.49
N GLY A 65 0.86 -3.37 -13.59
CA GLY A 65 -0.49 -2.84 -13.82
C GLY A 65 -1.45 -3.16 -12.66
N GLU A 66 -1.49 -4.42 -12.24
CA GLU A 66 -2.34 -4.90 -11.14
C GLU A 66 -2.01 -4.21 -9.80
N GLU A 67 -0.73 -3.95 -9.52
CA GLU A 67 -0.31 -3.21 -8.33
C GLU A 67 -0.82 -1.78 -8.36
N LYS A 68 -0.68 -1.10 -9.50
CA LYS A 68 -1.14 0.28 -9.68
C LYS A 68 -2.66 0.38 -9.52
N GLU A 69 -3.41 -0.54 -10.09
CA GLU A 69 -4.87 -0.57 -10.00
C GLU A 69 -5.34 -0.83 -8.56
N TRP A 70 -4.73 -1.81 -7.89
CA TRP A 70 -5.07 -2.12 -6.51
C TRP A 70 -4.74 -0.96 -5.56
N LEU A 71 -3.56 -0.34 -5.71
CA LEU A 71 -3.17 0.83 -4.93
C LEU A 71 -4.11 2.02 -5.17
N LYS A 72 -4.42 2.35 -6.43
CA LYS A 72 -5.36 3.42 -6.77
C LYS A 72 -6.76 3.17 -6.23
N LYS A 73 -7.26 1.92 -6.29
CA LYS A 73 -8.55 1.51 -5.72
C LYS A 73 -8.64 1.83 -4.21
N HIS A 74 -7.51 1.80 -3.51
CA HIS A 74 -7.43 2.11 -2.09
C HIS A 74 -7.02 3.56 -1.78
N GLY A 75 -6.83 4.40 -2.80
CA GLY A 75 -6.48 5.81 -2.63
C GLY A 75 -4.98 6.08 -2.48
N TRP A 76 -4.11 5.12 -2.77
CA TRP A 76 -2.66 5.34 -2.78
C TRP A 76 -2.26 6.18 -4.00
N VAL A 77 -1.36 7.12 -3.77
CA VAL A 77 -0.66 7.84 -4.83
C VAL A 77 0.46 6.93 -5.37
N LEU A 78 0.66 6.97 -6.69
CA LEU A 78 1.74 6.22 -7.33
C LEU A 78 2.99 7.11 -7.49
N PRO A 79 4.20 6.54 -7.39
CA PRO A 79 5.44 7.23 -7.71
C PRO A 79 5.55 7.60 -9.20
#